data_AF-A0A3N0XJN3-F1
#
_entry.id   AF-A0A3N0XJN3-F1
#
_cell.length_a   1.000
_cell.length_b   1.000
_cell.length_c   1.000
_cell.angle_alpha   90.00
_cell.angle_beta   90.00
_cell.angle_gamma   90.00
#
_symmetry.space_group_name_H-M   'P 1'
#
loop_
_entity.id
_entity.type
_entity.pdbx_description
1 polymer ?
#
loop_
_entity_poly.entity_id
_entity_poly.type
_entity_poly.pdbx_seq_one_letter_code
_entity_poly.pdbx_strand_id
1 'polypeptide(L)'
;MHVDLEKKAVIATSEPGKMLEEERKHIEYIKRKEEKLKMVCSAVKTVFLKSNNSLSRAAKPSVLLSAGGEQDQKYIKCVVHGFYPNVIRVRWTQKGRPVYFGVSSTGILPHRDGTFQMTSYLSLVNMNADGVTCEIEHLSLDGILKKTYEEKSQITEYVLWATVAFSLGFALPVFLTVIFIRIKKQTTEPPEDTSDGSKASLSLNLMNVSQET
;
A
#
# COMPACT_ATOMS: atom_id res chain seq x y z
N MET A 1 34.68 21.29 17.88
CA MET A 1 34.55 21.77 19.28
C MET A 1 33.11 21.59 19.72
N HIS A 2 32.86 21.08 20.92
CA HIS A 2 31.52 20.97 21.53
C HIS A 2 31.60 21.28 23.02
N VAL A 3 30.45 21.51 23.67
CA VAL A 3 30.38 21.63 25.14
C VAL A 3 30.01 20.25 25.69
N ASP A 4 30.85 19.72 26.56
CA ASP A 4 30.59 18.51 27.33
C ASP A 4 30.00 18.92 28.69
N LEU A 5 28.71 18.65 28.86
CA LEU A 5 27.98 19.03 30.08
C LEU A 5 28.36 18.15 31.28
N GLU A 6 28.81 16.90 31.05
CA GLU A 6 29.25 16.01 32.13
C GLU A 6 30.60 16.47 32.67
N LYS A 7 31.53 16.77 31.77
CA LYS A 7 32.86 17.27 32.12
C LYS A 7 32.89 18.76 32.46
N LYS A 8 31.78 19.47 32.22
CA LYS A 8 31.66 20.94 32.37
C LYS A 8 32.82 21.65 31.68
N ALA A 9 33.10 21.24 30.44
CA ALA A 9 34.24 21.72 29.67
C ALA A 9 33.85 21.94 28.22
N VAL A 10 34.61 22.79 27.54
CA VAL A 10 34.61 22.88 26.09
C VAL A 10 35.65 21.89 25.58
N ILE A 11 35.29 21.02 24.65
CA ILE A 11 36.19 20.02 24.08
C ILE A 11 36.44 20.33 22.61
N ALA A 12 37.69 20.54 22.23
CA ALA A 12 38.11 20.73 20.85
C ALA A 12 39.06 19.63 20.37
N THR A 13 38.82 19.14 19.15
CA THR A 13 39.65 18.12 18.51
C THR A 13 40.59 18.68 17.44
N SER A 14 40.39 19.94 17.03
CA SER A 14 41.22 20.61 16.01
C SER A 14 42.10 21.69 16.62
N GLU A 15 43.27 21.93 16.03
CA GLU A 15 44.24 22.93 16.51
C GLU A 15 43.64 24.35 16.63
N PRO A 16 42.88 24.86 15.64
CA PRO A 16 42.19 26.15 15.81
C PRO A 16 41.14 26.12 16.92
N GLY A 17 40.54 24.95 17.18
CA GLY A 17 39.56 24.76 18.23
C GLY A 17 40.15 24.81 19.64
N LYS A 18 41.42 24.41 19.82
CA LYS A 18 42.09 24.45 21.14
C LYS A 18 42.24 25.87 21.69
N MET A 19 42.48 26.85 20.82
CA MET A 19 42.49 28.27 21.22
C MET A 19 41.13 28.69 21.79
N LEU A 20 40.03 28.25 21.16
CA LEU A 20 38.67 28.55 21.61
C LEU A 20 38.27 27.77 22.87
N GLU A 21 38.79 26.55 23.04
CA GLU A 21 38.66 25.78 24.27
C GLU A 21 39.32 26.50 25.45
N GLU A 22 40.56 26.97 25.27
CA GLU A 22 41.29 27.71 26.29
C GLU A 22 40.63 29.05 26.64
N GLU A 23 40.17 29.80 25.64
CA GLU A 23 39.40 31.05 25.84
C GLU A 23 38.11 30.81 26.64
N ARG A 24 37.46 29.65 26.46
CA ARG A 24 36.12 29.34 27.00
C ARG A 24 36.14 28.31 28.12
N LYS A 25 37.29 28.08 28.74
CA LYS A 25 37.47 27.11 29.85
C LYS A 25 36.74 27.49 31.14
N HIS A 26 36.34 28.76 31.29
CA HIS A 26 35.69 29.24 32.50
C HIS A 26 34.29 28.62 32.67
N ILE A 27 34.04 28.01 33.84
CA ILE A 27 32.76 27.38 34.20
C ILE A 27 31.58 28.34 34.02
N GLU A 28 31.77 29.63 34.31
CA GLU A 28 30.74 30.67 34.16
C GLU A 28 30.26 30.82 32.70
N TYR A 29 31.17 30.69 31.73
CA TYR A 29 30.81 30.69 30.31
C TYR A 29 29.88 29.51 29.99
N ILE A 30 30.20 28.32 30.49
CA ILE A 30 29.46 27.10 30.22
C ILE A 30 28.09 27.15 30.91
N LYS A 31 28.03 27.57 32.19
CA LYS A 31 26.78 27.78 32.92
C LYS A 31 25.83 28.74 32.21
N ARG A 32 26.33 29.90 31.78
CA ARG A 32 25.53 30.88 31.03
C ARG A 32 24.96 30.31 29.74
N LYS A 33 25.74 29.48 29.03
CA LYS A 33 25.27 28.80 27.81
C LYS A 33 24.23 27.73 28.11
N GLU A 34 24.40 26.96 29.18
CA GLU A 34 23.45 25.95 29.63
C GLU A 34 22.11 26.58 30.05
N GLU A 35 22.14 27.66 30.84
CA GLU A 35 20.94 28.40 31.24
C GLU A 35 20.19 28.98 30.02
N LYS A 36 20.94 29.57 29.08
CA LYS A 36 20.36 30.07 27.83
C LYS A 36 19.74 28.93 27.01
N LEU A 37 20.40 27.78 26.92
CA LEU A 37 19.87 26.61 26.22
C LEU A 37 18.58 26.12 26.90
N LYS A 38 18.57 25.96 28.23
CA LYS A 38 17.38 25.56 29.00
C LYS A 38 16.21 26.52 28.79
N MET A 39 16.47 27.82 28.85
CA MET A 39 15.47 28.85 28.59
C MET A 39 14.88 28.72 27.18
N VAL A 40 15.73 28.65 26.15
CA VAL A 40 15.29 28.54 24.74
C VAL A 40 14.54 27.24 24.50
N CYS A 41 15.06 26.11 24.96
CA CYS A 41 14.39 24.81 24.81
C CYS A 41 13.02 24.80 25.50
N SER A 42 12.91 25.37 26.69
CA SER A 42 11.64 25.49 27.42
C SER A 42 10.64 26.39 26.68
N ALA A 43 11.08 27.56 26.22
CA ALA A 43 10.24 28.50 25.48
C ALA A 43 9.75 27.89 24.16
N VAL A 44 10.66 27.30 23.37
CA VAL A 44 10.34 26.61 22.12
C VAL A 44 9.36 25.47 22.40
N LYS A 45 9.63 24.59 23.36
CA LYS A 45 8.72 23.50 23.74
C LYS A 45 7.32 24.03 24.10
N THR A 46 7.25 25.11 24.87
CA THR A 46 5.97 25.73 25.27
C THR A 46 5.21 26.27 24.06
N VAL A 47 5.88 27.00 23.17
CA VAL A 47 5.28 27.50 21.93
C VAL A 47 4.80 26.34 21.06
N PHE A 48 5.61 25.29 20.89
CA PHE A 48 5.24 24.11 20.10
C PHE A 48 4.08 23.31 20.68
N LEU A 49 3.96 23.20 22.01
CA LEU A 49 2.85 22.49 22.65
C LEU A 49 1.54 23.30 22.62
N LYS A 50 1.63 24.63 22.71
CA LYS A 50 0.45 25.53 22.62
C LYS A 50 0.01 25.79 21.18
N SER A 51 0.96 25.84 20.25
CA SER A 51 0.73 25.91 18.82
C SER A 51 0.28 24.53 18.36
N ASN A 52 -1.01 24.34 18.12
CA ASN A 52 -1.60 23.08 17.64
C ASN A 52 -1.15 22.68 16.21
N ASN A 53 0.08 23.04 15.79
CA ASN A 53 0.43 23.24 14.39
C ASN A 53 1.77 22.62 13.94
N SER A 54 2.49 21.83 14.75
CA SER A 54 3.72 21.19 14.24
C SER A 54 4.05 19.83 14.86
N LEU A 55 3.93 19.64 16.17
CA LEU A 55 4.09 18.31 16.78
C LEU A 55 2.85 17.42 16.55
N SER A 56 1.69 18.04 16.32
CA SER A 56 0.41 17.39 15.97
C SER A 56 0.28 17.00 14.49
N ARG A 57 1.20 17.42 13.62
CA ARG A 57 1.17 17.16 12.17
C ARG A 57 1.98 15.94 11.75
N ALA A 58 1.97 14.90 12.58
CA ALA A 58 2.65 13.67 12.23
C ALA A 58 1.99 13.07 10.97
N ALA A 59 2.72 13.00 9.86
CA ALA A 59 2.18 12.51 8.60
C ALA A 59 2.41 11.00 8.47
N LYS A 60 1.38 10.26 8.05
CA LYS A 60 1.46 8.79 7.89
C LYS A 60 2.23 8.43 6.62
N PRO A 61 3.23 7.53 6.69
CA PRO A 61 3.95 7.07 5.51
C PRO A 61 3.02 6.34 4.55
N SER A 62 3.22 6.57 3.26
CA SER A 62 2.73 5.72 2.17
C SER A 62 3.83 4.76 1.74
N VAL A 63 3.47 3.51 1.50
CA VAL A 63 4.44 2.42 1.25
C VAL A 63 4.12 1.71 -0.05
N LEU A 64 5.11 1.63 -0.94
CA LEU A 64 5.05 0.90 -2.19
C LEU A 64 6.12 -0.20 -2.20
N LEU A 65 5.70 -1.44 -2.43
CA LEU A 65 6.60 -2.56 -2.67
C LEU A 65 6.60 -2.94 -4.15
N SER A 66 7.79 -3.19 -4.68
CA SER A 66 7.98 -3.69 -6.05
C SER A 66 9.22 -4.57 -6.12
N ALA A 67 9.17 -5.63 -6.93
CA ALA A 67 10.38 -6.36 -7.31
C ALA A 67 11.15 -5.60 -8.39
N GLY A 68 12.46 -5.81 -8.42
CA GLY A 68 13.34 -5.27 -9.45
C GLY A 68 14.62 -6.09 -9.57
N GLY A 69 15.46 -5.70 -10.54
CA GLY A 69 16.70 -6.39 -10.87
C GLY A 69 16.52 -7.44 -11.96
N GLU A 70 17.65 -7.91 -12.49
CA GLU A 70 17.71 -8.87 -13.58
C GLU A 70 18.59 -10.06 -13.17
N GLN A 71 18.28 -11.25 -13.71
CA GLN A 71 19.02 -12.50 -13.49
C GLN A 71 19.35 -12.75 -11.99
N ASP A 72 20.63 -12.65 -11.62
CA ASP A 72 21.14 -12.95 -10.28
C ASP A 72 21.12 -11.76 -9.31
N GLN A 73 20.67 -10.57 -9.73
CA GLN A 73 20.63 -9.37 -8.89
C GLN A 73 19.19 -8.93 -8.56
N LYS A 74 18.33 -9.88 -8.24
CA LYS A 74 16.93 -9.60 -7.86
C LYS A 74 16.84 -8.99 -6.48
N TYR A 75 15.90 -8.07 -6.30
CA TYR A 75 15.60 -7.43 -5.01
C TYR A 75 14.14 -7.05 -4.87
N ILE A 76 13.69 -6.88 -3.63
CA ILE A 76 12.44 -6.18 -3.29
C ILE A 76 12.78 -4.76 -2.86
N LYS A 77 12.09 -3.79 -3.45
CA LYS A 77 12.19 -2.36 -3.14
C LYS A 77 10.98 -1.95 -2.31
N CYS A 78 11.21 -1.36 -1.14
CA CYS A 78 10.21 -0.72 -0.29
C CYS A 78 10.43 0.79 -0.31
N VAL A 79 9.58 1.51 -1.06
CA VAL A 79 9.57 2.97 -1.09
C VAL A 79 8.62 3.45 -0.01
N VAL A 80 9.13 4.28 0.90
CA VAL A 80 8.36 4.90 1.99
C VAL A 80 8.41 6.41 1.80
N HIS A 81 7.27 7.07 1.64
CA HIS A 81 7.23 8.50 1.36
C HIS A 81 6.07 9.20 2.07
N GLY A 82 6.10 10.53 2.13
CA GLY A 82 5.01 11.33 2.72
C GLY A 82 4.98 11.31 4.25
N PHE A 83 6.06 10.90 4.91
CA PHE A 83 6.10 10.82 6.37
C PHE A 83 6.74 12.06 7.01
N TYR A 84 6.29 12.39 8.21
CA TYR A 84 6.84 13.48 9.02
C TYR A 84 6.60 13.18 10.50
N PRO A 85 7.59 13.35 11.39
CA PRO A 85 8.95 13.86 11.15
C PRO A 85 9.89 12.82 10.52
N ASN A 86 11.17 13.16 10.37
CA ASN A 86 12.16 12.29 9.73
C ASN A 86 12.62 11.10 10.59
N VAL A 87 12.06 10.86 11.78
CA VAL A 87 12.45 9.74 12.63
C VAL A 87 11.58 8.54 12.30
N ILE A 88 12.13 7.60 11.53
CA ILE A 88 11.44 6.40 11.05
C ILE A 88 12.34 5.16 11.19
N ARG A 89 11.73 4.00 11.44
CA ARG A 89 12.43 2.70 11.42
C ARG A 89 11.76 1.79 10.41
N VAL A 90 12.54 1.30 9.46
CA VAL A 90 12.10 0.37 8.41
C VAL A 90 12.87 -0.94 8.56
N ARG A 91 12.16 -2.06 8.63
CA ARG A 91 12.72 -3.40 8.83
C ARG A 91 12.14 -4.37 7.82
N TRP A 92 12.87 -5.43 7.56
CA TRP A 92 12.41 -6.54 6.74
C TRP A 92 12.12 -7.75 7.61
N THR A 93 11.02 -8.43 7.33
CA THR A 93 10.73 -9.75 7.88
C THR A 93 10.36 -10.71 6.76
N GLN A 94 10.68 -11.99 6.93
CA GLN A 94 10.22 -13.06 6.05
C GLN A 94 9.47 -14.08 6.90
N LYS A 95 8.18 -14.27 6.62
CA LYS A 95 7.31 -15.18 7.39
C LYS A 95 7.39 -14.90 8.90
N GLY A 96 7.46 -13.61 9.26
CA GLY A 96 7.55 -13.14 10.65
C GLY A 96 8.96 -13.15 11.27
N ARG A 97 9.99 -13.68 10.58
CA ARG A 97 11.38 -13.68 11.09
C ARG A 97 12.14 -12.46 10.57
N PRO A 98 12.93 -11.75 11.40
CA PRO A 98 13.66 -10.57 10.96
C PRO A 98 14.77 -10.92 9.98
N VAL A 99 14.93 -10.09 8.95
CA VAL A 99 15.96 -10.20 7.91
C VAL A 99 16.91 -9.02 8.01
N TYR A 100 18.20 -9.31 8.11
CA TYR A 100 19.26 -8.29 8.26
C TYR A 100 20.26 -8.30 7.11
N PHE A 101 20.50 -9.46 6.48
CA PHE A 101 21.44 -9.59 5.37
C PHE A 101 20.82 -9.15 4.05
N GLY A 102 21.64 -8.58 3.16
CA GLY A 102 21.19 -8.12 1.85
C GLY A 102 20.29 -6.88 1.90
N VAL A 103 20.22 -6.19 3.04
CA VAL A 103 19.44 -4.95 3.21
C VAL A 103 20.29 -3.73 2.92
N SER A 104 19.78 -2.81 2.11
CA SER A 104 20.38 -1.49 1.89
C SER A 104 19.32 -0.39 1.91
N SER A 105 19.71 0.87 2.05
CA SER A 105 18.80 2.02 2.05
C SER A 105 19.44 3.29 1.50
N THR A 106 18.63 4.15 0.88
CA THR A 106 19.05 5.45 0.33
C THR A 106 19.26 6.54 1.38
N GLY A 107 18.97 6.26 2.66
CA GLY A 107 18.83 7.30 3.67
C GLY A 107 17.55 8.13 3.48
N ILE A 108 17.37 9.14 4.34
CA ILE A 108 16.17 9.97 4.39
C ILE A 108 16.38 11.23 3.57
N LEU A 109 15.48 11.48 2.62
CA LEU A 109 15.49 12.61 1.72
C LEU A 109 14.27 13.50 1.95
N PRO A 110 14.42 14.83 1.97
CA PRO A 110 13.29 15.75 2.09
C PRO A 110 12.47 15.82 0.79
N HIS A 111 11.19 16.14 0.92
CA HIS A 111 10.29 16.46 -0.19
C HIS A 111 9.90 17.95 -0.16
N ARG A 112 9.40 18.48 -1.28
CA ARG A 112 9.03 19.92 -1.39
C ARG A 112 7.82 20.31 -0.54
N ASP A 113 6.97 19.36 -0.19
CA ASP A 113 5.78 19.54 0.65
C ASP A 113 6.09 19.54 2.16
N GLY A 114 7.37 19.41 2.54
CA GLY A 114 7.81 19.37 3.94
C GLY A 114 7.78 17.97 4.57
N THR A 115 7.43 16.93 3.81
CA THR A 115 7.53 15.53 4.25
C THR A 115 8.88 14.92 3.85
N PHE A 116 9.09 13.66 4.24
CA PHE A 116 10.30 12.90 3.95
C PHE A 116 9.99 11.62 3.16
N GLN A 117 11.04 11.10 2.51
CA GLN A 117 11.03 9.84 1.81
C GLN A 117 12.31 9.05 2.06
N MET A 118 12.23 7.73 1.95
CA MET A 118 13.39 6.84 1.90
C MET A 118 13.03 5.58 1.11
N THR A 119 14.04 4.89 0.60
CA THR A 119 13.85 3.58 -0.01
C THR A 119 14.74 2.57 0.71
N SER A 120 14.18 1.40 1.03
CA SER A 120 14.95 0.24 1.46
C SER A 120 14.88 -0.85 0.41
N TYR A 121 15.99 -1.55 0.20
CA TYR A 121 16.11 -2.67 -0.73
C TYR A 121 16.47 -3.93 0.05
N LEU A 122 15.92 -5.05 -0.39
CA LEU A 122 16.23 -6.37 0.13
C LEU A 122 16.62 -7.30 -1.01
N SER A 123 17.89 -7.72 -1.02
CA SER A 123 18.44 -8.64 -2.00
C SER A 123 17.83 -10.05 -1.88
N LEU A 124 17.47 -10.64 -3.01
CA LEU A 124 16.90 -11.98 -3.13
C LEU A 124 17.93 -13.02 -3.62
N VAL A 125 19.23 -12.69 -3.60
CA VAL A 125 20.29 -13.60 -4.09
C VAL A 125 20.25 -14.96 -3.39
N ASN A 126 19.98 -14.97 -2.08
CA ASN A 126 20.00 -16.17 -1.24
C ASN A 126 18.62 -16.55 -0.66
N MET A 127 17.53 -15.92 -1.15
CA MET A 127 16.18 -16.20 -0.65
C MET A 127 15.09 -15.83 -1.66
N ASN A 128 13.90 -16.40 -1.50
CA ASN A 128 12.74 -16.05 -2.33
C ASN A 128 11.97 -14.83 -1.77
N ALA A 129 11.08 -14.30 -2.61
CA ALA A 129 10.23 -13.17 -2.25
C ALA A 129 9.00 -13.56 -1.40
N ASP A 130 8.75 -14.86 -1.23
CA ASP A 130 7.57 -15.37 -0.55
C ASP A 130 7.54 -14.98 0.93
N GLY A 131 6.43 -14.37 1.36
CA GLY A 131 6.22 -13.90 2.72
C GLY A 131 7.16 -12.78 3.18
N VAL A 132 7.86 -12.11 2.24
CA VAL A 132 8.70 -10.93 2.54
C VAL A 132 7.78 -9.75 2.88
N THR A 133 8.07 -9.09 3.98
CA THR A 133 7.28 -7.96 4.52
C THR A 133 8.20 -6.80 4.86
N CYS A 134 7.84 -5.61 4.42
CA CYS A 134 8.43 -4.34 4.87
C CYS A 134 7.62 -3.86 6.08
N GLU A 135 8.28 -3.69 7.22
CA GLU A 135 7.68 -3.23 8.48
C GLU A 135 8.16 -1.81 8.80
N ILE A 136 7.22 -0.90 9.02
CA ILE A 136 7.46 0.51 9.24
C ILE A 136 6.96 0.92 10.63
N GLU A 137 7.87 1.47 11.43
CA GLU A 137 7.61 2.11 12.70
C GLU A 137 7.83 3.61 12.56
N HIS A 138 6.81 4.39 12.89
CA HIS A 138 6.85 5.84 12.79
C HIS A 138 5.84 6.45 13.77
N LEU A 139 6.12 7.63 14.33
CA LEU A 139 5.32 8.19 15.42
C LEU A 139 3.88 8.55 15.03
N SER A 140 3.60 8.72 13.73
CA SER A 140 2.24 8.95 13.22
C SER A 140 1.37 7.69 13.13
N LEU A 141 1.94 6.52 13.40
CA LEU A 141 1.25 5.23 13.36
C LEU A 141 0.94 4.76 14.79
N ASP A 142 -0.25 4.20 14.99
CA ASP A 142 -0.65 3.58 16.27
C ASP A 142 0.03 2.22 16.52
N GLY A 143 0.90 1.79 15.61
CA GLY A 143 1.62 0.52 15.64
C GLY A 143 2.54 0.35 14.43
N ILE A 144 2.89 -0.89 14.12
CA ILE A 144 3.76 -1.23 12.98
C ILE A 144 2.90 -1.35 11.71
N LEU A 145 3.19 -0.54 10.70
CA LEU A 145 2.62 -0.71 9.37
C LEU A 145 3.37 -1.83 8.64
N LYS A 146 2.66 -2.89 8.27
CA LYS A 146 3.23 -4.05 7.57
C LYS A 146 2.75 -4.07 6.12
N LYS A 147 3.68 -4.18 5.18
CA LYS A 147 3.36 -4.36 3.76
C LYS A 147 4.08 -5.59 3.22
N THR A 148 3.31 -6.64 2.97
CA THR A 148 3.80 -7.90 2.42
C THR A 148 3.93 -7.78 0.91
N TYR A 149 4.99 -8.37 0.36
CA TYR A 149 5.18 -8.49 -1.07
C TYR A 149 4.20 -9.53 -1.64
N GLU A 150 3.47 -9.14 -2.67
CA GLU A 150 2.58 -10.01 -3.42
C GLU A 150 3.08 -10.06 -4.86
N GLU A 151 3.31 -11.28 -5.35
CA GLU A 151 3.69 -11.48 -6.75
C GLU A 151 2.48 -11.21 -7.63
N LYS A 152 2.49 -10.09 -8.35
CA LYS A 152 1.47 -9.81 -9.36
C LYS A 152 1.71 -10.74 -10.55
N SER A 153 0.91 -11.79 -10.65
CA SER A 153 0.94 -12.69 -11.80
C SER A 153 0.38 -11.95 -13.02
N GLN A 154 1.16 -11.80 -14.08
CA GLN A 154 0.65 -11.26 -15.35
C GLN A 154 -0.33 -12.25 -16.01
N ILE A 155 -0.18 -13.55 -15.75
CA ILE A 155 -1.03 -14.60 -16.31
C ILE A 155 -2.49 -14.39 -15.91
N THR A 156 -2.79 -14.05 -14.66
CA THR A 156 -4.17 -13.82 -14.22
C THR A 156 -4.84 -12.66 -14.94
N GLU A 157 -4.08 -11.60 -15.26
CA GLU A 157 -4.61 -10.46 -16.00
C GLU A 157 -4.87 -10.84 -17.46
N TYR A 158 -3.92 -11.49 -18.12
CA TYR A 158 -4.09 -11.96 -19.50
C TYR A 158 -5.23 -12.98 -19.64
N VAL A 159 -5.36 -13.93 -18.71
CA VAL A 159 -6.45 -14.92 -18.72
C VAL A 159 -7.80 -14.24 -18.51
N LEU A 160 -7.90 -13.23 -17.64
CA LEU A 160 -9.13 -12.47 -17.46
C LEU A 160 -9.55 -11.76 -18.76
N TRP A 161 -8.62 -11.07 -19.42
CA TRP A 161 -8.92 -10.40 -20.70
C TRP A 161 -9.22 -11.39 -21.83
N ALA A 162 -8.50 -12.53 -21.88
CA ALA A 162 -8.74 -13.57 -22.88
C ALA A 162 -10.12 -14.23 -22.72
N THR A 163 -10.55 -14.50 -21.49
CA THR A 163 -11.88 -15.07 -21.23
C THR A 163 -13.01 -14.10 -21.59
N VAL A 164 -12.86 -12.81 -21.28
CA VAL A 164 -13.82 -11.77 -21.69
C VAL A 164 -13.92 -11.69 -23.21
N ALA A 165 -12.77 -11.68 -23.91
CA ALA A 165 -12.74 -11.64 -25.37
C ALA A 165 -13.39 -12.87 -26.00
N PHE A 166 -13.13 -14.07 -25.48
CA PHE A 166 -13.72 -15.31 -25.99
C PHE A 166 -15.25 -15.38 -25.77
N SER A 167 -15.71 -14.91 -24.61
CA SER A 167 -17.13 -14.89 -24.25
C SER A 167 -17.93 -13.99 -25.21
N LEU A 168 -17.45 -12.76 -25.42
CA LEU A 168 -18.08 -11.78 -26.30
C LEU A 168 -17.92 -12.11 -27.79
N GLY A 169 -16.73 -12.57 -28.19
CA GLY A 169 -16.39 -12.78 -29.60
C GLY A 169 -16.84 -14.11 -30.18
N PHE A 170 -17.04 -15.14 -29.35
CA PHE A 170 -17.33 -16.49 -29.83
C PHE A 170 -18.54 -17.14 -29.15
N ALA A 171 -18.54 -17.24 -27.83
CA ALA A 171 -19.58 -18.01 -27.12
C ALA A 171 -20.98 -17.40 -27.28
N LEU A 172 -21.12 -16.09 -27.06
CA LEU A 172 -22.39 -15.38 -27.23
C LEU A 172 -22.93 -15.44 -28.67
N PRO A 173 -22.16 -15.11 -29.73
CA PRO A 173 -22.68 -15.18 -31.10
C PRO A 173 -23.03 -16.62 -31.53
N VAL A 174 -22.28 -17.64 -31.13
CA VAL A 174 -22.64 -19.04 -31.41
C VAL A 174 -23.94 -19.42 -30.70
N PHE A 175 -24.12 -19.02 -29.45
CA PHE A 175 -25.35 -19.30 -28.71
C PHE A 175 -26.58 -18.62 -29.35
N LEU A 176 -26.44 -17.34 -29.74
CA LEU A 176 -27.49 -16.59 -30.44
C LEU A 176 -27.85 -17.20 -31.80
N THR A 177 -26.85 -17.64 -32.58
CA THR A 177 -27.10 -18.28 -33.87
C THR A 177 -27.80 -19.64 -33.71
N VAL A 178 -27.43 -20.45 -32.71
CA VAL A 178 -28.10 -21.72 -32.41
C VAL A 178 -29.57 -21.51 -32.01
N ILE A 179 -29.85 -20.52 -31.15
CA ILE A 179 -31.23 -20.16 -30.77
C ILE A 179 -32.03 -19.73 -32.00
N PHE A 180 -31.45 -18.88 -32.85
CA PHE A 180 -32.10 -18.42 -34.08
C PHE A 180 -32.46 -19.58 -35.02
N ILE A 181 -31.56 -20.56 -35.18
CA ILE A 181 -31.81 -21.78 -35.97
C ILE A 181 -32.94 -22.61 -35.35
N ARG A 182 -32.97 -22.77 -34.03
CA ARG A 182 -34.04 -23.51 -33.32
C ARG A 182 -35.41 -22.85 -33.50
N ILE A 183 -35.49 -21.52 -33.42
CA ILE A 183 -36.73 -20.76 -33.64
C ILE A 183 -37.22 -20.92 -35.07
N LYS A 184 -36.33 -20.79 -36.08
CA LYS A 184 -36.71 -21.03 -37.48
C LYS A 184 -37.22 -22.45 -37.73
N LYS A 185 -36.64 -23.45 -37.07
CA LYS A 185 -37.05 -24.85 -37.23
C LYS A 185 -38.47 -25.12 -36.71
N GLN A 186 -38.93 -24.39 -35.68
CA GLN A 186 -40.31 -24.48 -35.18
C GLN A 186 -41.33 -23.74 -36.07
N THR A 187 -40.91 -22.82 -36.95
CA THR A 187 -41.81 -22.13 -37.89
C THR A 187 -41.94 -22.85 -39.24
N THR A 188 -41.28 -23.99 -39.43
CA THR A 188 -41.27 -24.74 -40.70
C THR A 188 -41.82 -26.16 -40.51
N GLU A 189 -43.02 -26.29 -39.94
CA GLU A 189 -43.85 -27.48 -40.02
C GLU A 189 -45.23 -27.04 -40.57
N PRO A 190 -45.72 -27.58 -41.71
CA PRO A 190 -47.02 -27.19 -42.26
C PRO A 190 -48.17 -27.88 -41.50
N PRO A 191 -49.35 -27.27 -41.36
CA PRO A 191 -50.51 -27.93 -40.76
C PRO A 191 -50.95 -29.09 -41.66
N GLU A 192 -51.08 -30.28 -41.07
CA GLU A 192 -51.63 -31.47 -41.70
C GLU A 192 -53.15 -31.30 -41.88
N ASP A 193 -53.57 -31.36 -43.14
CA ASP A 193 -54.95 -31.21 -43.60
C ASP A 193 -55.67 -32.56 -43.42
N THR A 194 -56.69 -32.61 -42.56
CA THR A 194 -57.68 -33.70 -42.58
C THR A 194 -59.09 -33.13 -42.39
N SER A 195 -59.73 -32.88 -43.53
CA SER A 195 -61.17 -32.77 -43.67
C SER A 195 -61.79 -34.17 -43.60
N ASP A 196 -62.52 -34.47 -42.52
CA ASP A 196 -63.75 -35.26 -42.64
C ASP A 196 -64.85 -34.61 -41.81
N GLY A 197 -65.99 -34.39 -42.47
CA GLY A 197 -67.11 -33.63 -41.93
C GLY A 197 -68.16 -34.54 -41.32
N SER A 198 -68.61 -34.23 -40.11
CA SER A 198 -69.99 -34.50 -39.72
C SER A 198 -70.45 -33.64 -38.53
N LYS A 199 -71.37 -32.73 -38.84
CA LYS A 199 -72.57 -32.32 -38.09
C LYS A 199 -72.42 -31.75 -36.66
N ALA A 200 -72.58 -30.42 -36.63
CA ALA A 200 -73.50 -29.64 -35.79
C ALA A 200 -73.99 -30.22 -34.45
N SER A 201 -73.73 -29.50 -33.36
CA SER A 201 -74.83 -28.83 -32.63
C SER A 201 -74.27 -27.69 -31.76
N LEU A 202 -74.96 -26.54 -31.83
CA LEU A 202 -74.79 -25.42 -30.92
C LEU A 202 -75.49 -25.75 -29.60
N SER A 203 -74.81 -25.58 -28.47
CA SER A 203 -75.50 -25.13 -27.24
C SER A 203 -74.51 -24.40 -26.33
N LEU A 204 -74.75 -23.10 -26.16
CA LEU A 204 -74.41 -22.39 -24.93
C LEU A 204 -75.23 -23.03 -23.81
N ASN A 205 -74.62 -23.31 -22.66
CA ASN A 205 -75.20 -22.95 -21.36
C ASN A 205 -74.15 -22.94 -20.25
N LEU A 206 -74.36 -21.97 -19.37
CA LEU A 206 -73.69 -21.64 -18.12
C LEU A 206 -73.88 -22.73 -17.03
N MET A 207 -73.21 -22.47 -15.89
CA MET A 207 -73.30 -23.09 -14.55
C MET A 207 -72.43 -24.36 -14.40
N ASN A 208 -71.28 -24.32 -13.71
CA ASN A 208 -71.05 -24.08 -12.27
C ASN A 208 -71.89 -24.99 -11.38
N VAL A 209 -71.23 -25.87 -10.61
CA VAL A 209 -71.60 -26.37 -9.27
C VAL A 209 -70.58 -27.43 -8.79
N SER A 210 -69.99 -27.17 -7.61
CA SER A 210 -69.40 -28.06 -6.56
C SER A 210 -68.49 -29.24 -6.97
N GLN A 211 -67.22 -29.33 -6.56
CA GLN A 211 -66.67 -29.51 -5.19
C GLN A 211 -67.17 -30.77 -4.45
N GLU A 212 -66.33 -31.81 -4.36
CA GLU A 212 -65.82 -32.46 -3.12
C GLU A 212 -65.19 -33.83 -3.42
N THR A 213 -63.91 -33.98 -3.10
CA THR A 213 -63.42 -34.87 -2.04
C THR A 213 -62.04 -34.40 -1.58
#